data_AF-A0A3P7P8F1-F1
#
_entry.id   AF-A0A3P7P8F1-F1
#
_cell.length_a   1.000
_cell.length_b   1.000
_cell.length_c   1.000
_cell.angle_alpha   90.00
_cell.angle_beta   90.00
_cell.angle_gamma   90.00
#
_symmetry.space_group_name_H-M   'P 1'
#
loop_
_entity.id
_entity.type
_entity.pdbx_description
1 polymer ?
#
loop_
_entity_poly.entity_id
_entity_poly.type
_entity_poly.pdbx_seq_one_letter_code
_entity_poly.pdbx_strand_id
1 'polypeptide(L)'
;MAKLGIFGRVLCGFFFLCLSFAGITSMISYIELTARTIQDFGVKRNYATIASLIVTFLVGVPSAIDLRILTNQDFVWGFALMISGLCYCYLVVRYKPLRYRRVIVNDFGIGDMKLHIPWVVAMCAIVPLEAVGLIAWWTYESISTNPDWYKFTAESYIVIIMEWIIVFILLGGMNLIVYFCKIAVFEKNVDIGYDPYHPELIPSREDWLTSREIPIVSQECILDSDPQIPMY
;
A
#
# COMPACT_ATOMS: atom_id res chain seq x y z
N MET A 1 -2.51 14.76 33.67
CA MET A 1 -1.63 13.75 34.31
C MET A 1 -0.64 14.32 35.33
N ALA A 2 -0.20 15.59 35.22
CA ALA A 2 0.74 16.20 36.18
C ALA A 2 0.23 16.33 37.64
N LYS A 3 -1.08 16.19 37.87
CA LYS A 3 -1.69 16.28 39.22
C LYS A 3 -1.56 14.99 40.06
N LEU A 4 -1.03 13.90 39.51
CA LEU A 4 -0.88 12.58 40.16
C LEU A 4 0.51 12.34 40.78
N GLY A 5 1.32 13.39 40.95
CA GLY A 5 2.64 13.27 41.60
C GLY A 5 3.60 12.34 40.85
N ILE A 6 4.29 11.46 41.58
CA ILE A 6 5.28 10.51 41.02
C ILE A 6 4.61 9.52 40.05
N PHE A 7 3.43 9.01 40.39
CA PHE A 7 2.69 8.07 39.56
C PHE A 7 2.33 8.67 38.19
N GLY A 8 1.94 9.96 38.16
CA GLY A 8 1.65 10.67 36.92
C GLY A 8 2.86 10.78 35.97
N ARG A 9 4.09 10.90 36.50
CA ARG A 9 5.31 10.92 35.70
C ARG A 9 5.65 9.55 35.11
N VAL A 10 5.47 8.49 35.89
CA VAL A 10 5.68 7.11 35.42
C VAL A 10 4.68 6.77 34.30
N LEU A 11 3.40 7.12 34.48
CA LEU A 11 2.37 6.90 33.47
C LEU A 11 2.63 7.72 32.19
N CYS A 12 3.09 8.97 32.32
CA CYS A 12 3.53 9.78 31.18
C CYS A 12 4.68 9.11 30.40
N GLY A 13 5.66 8.53 31.12
CA GLY A 13 6.75 7.77 30.52
C GLY A 13 6.25 6.56 29.72
N PHE A 14 5.37 5.74 30.30
CA PHE A 14 4.77 4.61 29.60
C PHE A 14 3.93 5.06 28.39
N PHE A 15 3.20 6.16 28.51
CA PHE A 15 2.40 6.71 27.41
C PHE A 15 3.27 7.06 26.19
N PHE A 16 4.33 7.84 26.37
CA PHE A 16 5.23 8.21 25.27
C PHE A 16 6.05 7.04 24.75
N LEU A 17 6.40 6.07 25.60
CA LEU A 17 7.05 4.84 25.18
C LEU A 17 6.14 4.02 24.25
N CYS A 18 4.87 3.84 24.64
CA CYS A 18 3.87 3.17 23.79
C CYS A 18 3.66 3.92 22.48
N LEU A 19 3.55 5.26 22.51
CA LEU A 19 3.42 6.09 21.30
C LEU A 19 4.64 5.92 20.37
N SER A 20 5.84 5.83 20.93
CA SER A 20 7.07 5.61 20.16
C SER A 20 7.09 4.24 19.49
N PHE A 21 6.71 3.18 20.21
CA PHE A 21 6.61 1.83 19.63
C PHE A 21 5.56 1.76 18.52
N ALA A 22 4.39 2.38 18.71
CA ALA A 22 3.36 2.45 17.68
C ALA A 22 3.84 3.19 16.41
N GLY A 23 4.60 4.29 16.59
CA GLY A 23 5.21 5.02 15.48
C GLY A 23 6.25 4.19 14.72
N ILE A 24 7.16 3.51 15.43
CA ILE A 24 8.22 2.70 14.82
C ILE A 24 7.65 1.52 14.02
N THR A 25 6.64 0.81 14.54
CA THR A 25 6.02 -0.32 13.83
C THR A 25 5.21 0.13 12.61
N SER A 26 4.62 1.33 12.65
CA SER A 26 3.96 1.89 11.47
C SER A 26 4.99 2.29 10.40
N MET A 27 6.09 2.92 10.81
CA MET A 27 7.17 3.32 9.92
C MET A 27 7.83 2.13 9.21
N ILE A 28 8.00 0.99 9.89
CA ILE A 28 8.60 -0.18 9.24
C ILE A 28 7.74 -0.68 8.08
N SER A 29 6.41 -0.61 8.21
CA SER A 29 5.47 -0.97 7.16
C SER A 29 5.56 -0.03 5.95
N TYR A 30 5.70 1.29 6.19
CA TYR A 30 5.86 2.27 5.11
C TYR A 30 7.19 2.15 4.37
N ILE A 31 8.28 1.90 5.10
CA ILE A 31 9.60 1.66 4.50
C ILE A 31 9.56 0.37 3.66
N GLU A 32 8.88 -0.67 4.15
CA GLU A 32 8.74 -1.93 3.42
C GLU A 32 7.95 -1.76 2.13
N LEU A 33 6.84 -1.04 2.17
CA LEU A 33 6.03 -0.73 0.99
C LEU A 33 6.90 -0.06 -0.09
N THR A 34 7.64 1.00 0.29
CA THR A 34 8.52 1.73 -0.63
C THR A 34 9.67 0.85 -1.14
N ALA A 35 10.27 0.04 -0.27
CA ALA A 35 11.34 -0.88 -0.65
C ALA A 35 10.85 -1.98 -1.61
N ARG A 36 9.60 -2.45 -1.47
CA ARG A 36 8.97 -3.40 -2.39
C ARG A 36 8.73 -2.78 -3.75
N THR A 37 8.17 -1.56 -3.78
CA THR A 37 8.02 -0.82 -5.03
C THR A 37 9.35 -0.62 -5.75
N ILE A 38 10.45 -0.34 -5.04
CA ILE A 38 11.80 -0.24 -5.65
C ILE A 38 12.30 -1.61 -6.17
N GLN A 39 12.04 -2.70 -5.44
CA GLN A 39 12.41 -4.06 -5.89
C GLN A 39 11.64 -4.49 -7.12
N ASP A 40 10.40 -4.03 -7.30
CA ASP A 40 9.62 -4.30 -8.52
C ASP A 40 10.30 -3.71 -9.77
N PHE A 41 11.26 -2.80 -9.62
CA PHE A 41 12.14 -2.33 -10.70
C PHE A 41 13.42 -3.16 -10.90
N GLY A 42 13.55 -4.32 -10.26
CA GLY A 42 14.71 -5.22 -10.38
C GLY A 42 15.89 -4.89 -9.45
N VAL A 43 15.72 -3.96 -8.50
CA VAL A 43 16.78 -3.60 -7.54
C VAL A 43 16.90 -4.67 -6.45
N LYS A 44 18.13 -5.11 -6.12
CA LYS A 44 18.36 -6.07 -5.03
C LYS A 44 17.84 -5.53 -3.69
N ARG A 45 17.25 -6.41 -2.88
CA ARG A 45 16.61 -6.11 -1.58
C ARG A 45 17.43 -5.18 -0.68
N ASN A 46 18.71 -5.47 -0.47
CA ASN A 46 19.55 -4.70 0.44
C ASN A 46 19.67 -3.23 0.01
N TYR A 47 19.86 -2.98 -1.29
CA TYR A 47 19.94 -1.62 -1.81
C TYR A 47 18.57 -0.93 -1.81
N ALA A 48 17.50 -1.65 -2.12
CA ALA A 48 16.14 -1.12 -2.11
C ALA A 48 15.71 -0.63 -0.71
N THR A 49 16.02 -1.39 0.34
CA THR A 49 15.70 -1.01 1.72
C THR A 49 16.51 0.20 2.18
N ILE A 50 17.81 0.25 1.90
CA ILE A 50 18.66 1.41 2.25
C ILE A 50 18.19 2.66 1.50
N ALA A 51 17.90 2.54 0.21
CA ALA A 51 17.38 3.64 -0.59
C ALA A 51 16.03 4.15 -0.05
N SER A 52 15.11 3.23 0.28
CA SER A 52 13.82 3.55 0.90
C SER A 52 13.98 4.35 2.20
N LEU A 53 14.91 3.95 3.08
CA LEU A 53 15.21 4.65 4.33
C LEU A 53 15.74 6.07 4.08
N ILE A 54 16.71 6.23 3.17
CA ILE A 54 17.32 7.52 2.85
C ILE A 54 16.26 8.46 2.25
N VAL A 55 15.48 7.98 1.28
CA VAL A 55 14.43 8.78 0.63
C VAL A 55 13.39 9.22 1.65
N THR A 56 12.90 8.29 2.48
CA THR A 56 11.90 8.60 3.52
C THR A 56 12.44 9.64 4.52
N PHE A 57 13.70 9.51 4.93
CA PHE A 57 14.34 10.49 5.82
C PHE A 57 14.44 11.87 5.17
N LEU A 58 14.97 11.95 3.94
CA LEU A 58 15.17 13.21 3.24
C LEU A 58 13.84 13.94 2.94
N VAL A 59 12.80 13.20 2.55
CA VAL A 59 11.46 13.76 2.31
C VAL A 59 10.78 14.16 3.62
N GLY A 60 11.09 13.50 4.74
CA GLY A 60 10.56 13.83 6.06
C GLY A 60 11.19 15.06 6.72
N VAL A 61 12.44 15.42 6.36
CA VAL A 61 13.17 16.55 6.96
C VAL A 61 12.42 17.89 6.82
N PRO A 62 11.91 18.29 5.64
CA PRO A 62 11.13 19.53 5.50
C PRO A 62 9.91 19.59 6.45
N SER A 63 9.19 18.48 6.60
CA SER A 63 8.02 18.38 7.49
C SER A 63 8.39 18.46 8.97
N ALA A 64 9.63 18.07 9.35
CA ALA A 64 10.14 18.23 10.70
C ALA A 64 10.57 19.68 11.01
N ILE A 65 10.91 20.47 9.99
CA ILE A 65 11.38 21.85 10.13
C ILE A 65 10.22 22.85 10.16
N ASP A 66 9.20 22.66 9.31
CA ASP A 66 8.04 23.57 9.22
C ASP A 66 6.72 22.79 9.37
N LEU A 67 5.98 23.11 10.44
CA LEU A 67 4.70 22.49 10.74
C LEU A 67 3.67 22.73 9.62
N ARG A 68 3.75 23.84 8.88
CA ARG A 68 2.84 24.13 7.77
C ARG A 68 3.03 23.13 6.62
N ILE A 69 4.27 22.68 6.39
CA ILE A 69 4.56 21.65 5.39
C ILE A 69 3.97 20.33 5.86
N LEU A 70 4.17 19.97 7.14
CA LEU A 70 3.60 18.74 7.71
C LEU A 70 2.07 18.71 7.55
N THR A 71 1.38 19.79 7.93
CA THR A 71 -0.08 19.87 7.83
C THR A 71 -0.56 19.83 6.38
N ASN A 72 0.09 20.55 5.46
CA ASN A 72 -0.28 20.51 4.05
C ASN A 72 -0.09 19.11 3.45
N GLN A 73 1.05 18.46 3.72
CA GLN A 73 1.32 17.11 3.19
C GLN A 73 0.35 16.07 3.77
N ASP A 74 0.09 16.08 5.07
CA ASP A 74 -0.88 15.16 5.69
C ASP A 74 -2.28 15.34 5.08
N PHE A 75 -2.70 16.58 4.83
CA PHE A 75 -4.00 16.89 4.23
C PHE A 75 -4.09 16.44 2.77
N VAL A 76 -3.11 16.82 1.93
CA VAL A 76 -3.07 16.46 0.50
C VAL A 76 -3.10 14.95 0.30
N TRP A 77 -2.28 14.22 1.05
CA TRP A 77 -2.15 12.77 0.90
C TRP A 77 -3.26 12.01 1.61
N GLY A 78 -3.85 12.55 2.69
CA GLY A 78 -5.01 11.99 3.37
C GLY A 78 -6.20 11.81 2.42
N PHE A 79 -6.54 12.83 1.61
CA PHE A 79 -7.61 12.71 0.61
C PHE A 79 -7.20 11.83 -0.58
N ALA A 80 -5.93 11.83 -0.97
CA ALA A 80 -5.44 10.93 -2.01
C ALA A 80 -5.58 9.46 -1.60
N LEU A 81 -5.36 9.13 -0.32
CA LEU A 81 -5.59 7.78 0.22
C LEU A 81 -7.06 7.34 0.10
N MET A 82 -8.02 8.26 0.27
CA MET A 82 -9.44 7.96 0.06
C MET A 82 -9.74 7.62 -1.40
N ILE A 83 -9.17 8.37 -2.34
CA ILE A 83 -9.29 8.10 -3.78
C ILE A 83 -8.65 6.74 -4.12
N SER A 84 -7.49 6.43 -3.54
CA SER A 84 -6.86 5.11 -3.67
C SER A 84 -7.78 3.99 -3.16
N GLY A 85 -8.44 4.18 -2.02
CA GLY A 85 -9.45 3.25 -1.51
C GLY A 85 -10.61 3.03 -2.49
N LEU A 86 -11.11 4.08 -3.13
CA LEU A 86 -12.12 3.98 -4.18
C LEU A 86 -11.64 3.18 -5.39
N CYS A 87 -10.38 3.36 -5.80
CA CYS A 87 -9.77 2.57 -6.86
C CYS A 87 -9.73 1.07 -6.49
N TYR A 88 -9.40 0.73 -5.24
CA TYR A 88 -9.46 -0.66 -4.77
C TYR A 88 -10.89 -1.23 -4.80
N CYS A 89 -11.89 -0.47 -4.37
CA CYS A 89 -13.29 -0.89 -4.49
C CYS A 89 -13.69 -1.11 -5.96
N TYR A 90 -13.26 -0.23 -6.86
CA TYR A 90 -13.51 -0.36 -8.29
C TYR A 90 -12.88 -1.63 -8.88
N LEU A 91 -11.67 -2.01 -8.47
CA LEU A 91 -11.04 -3.26 -8.89
C LEU A 91 -11.88 -4.48 -8.50
N VAL A 92 -12.43 -4.51 -7.28
CA VAL A 92 -13.32 -5.59 -6.82
C VAL A 92 -14.59 -5.67 -7.68
N VAL A 93 -15.20 -4.53 -8.03
CA VAL A 93 -16.37 -4.47 -8.91
C VAL A 93 -16.02 -4.97 -10.31
N ARG A 94 -14.88 -4.54 -10.87
CA ARG A 94 -14.41 -4.93 -12.21
C ARG A 94 -14.12 -6.43 -12.33
N TYR A 95 -13.65 -7.06 -11.25
CA TYR A 95 -13.35 -8.48 -11.17
C TYR A 95 -14.58 -9.37 -10.86
N LYS A 96 -15.76 -8.77 -10.73
CA LYS A 96 -17.02 -9.40 -10.27
C LYS A 96 -16.96 -9.73 -8.76
N PRO A 97 -17.66 -8.98 -7.90
CA PRO A 97 -17.53 -9.08 -6.45
C PRO A 97 -17.79 -10.46 -5.84
N LEU A 98 -18.78 -11.19 -6.38
CA LEU A 98 -19.09 -12.56 -5.93
C LEU A 98 -17.98 -13.55 -6.27
N ARG A 99 -17.32 -13.36 -7.43
CA ARG A 99 -16.16 -14.17 -7.84
C ARG A 99 -14.94 -13.80 -7.03
N TYR A 100 -14.69 -12.50 -6.80
CA TYR A 100 -13.62 -12.00 -5.93
C TYR A 100 -13.67 -12.66 -4.55
N ARG A 101 -14.82 -12.57 -3.88
CA ARG A 101 -15.03 -13.15 -2.56
C ARG A 101 -14.78 -14.66 -2.52
N ARG A 102 -15.25 -15.41 -3.51
CA ARG A 102 -15.11 -16.87 -3.55
C ARG A 102 -13.66 -17.26 -3.83
N VAL A 103 -13.15 -16.83 -4.98
CA VAL A 103 -11.87 -17.28 -5.53
C VAL A 103 -10.69 -16.65 -4.80
N ILE A 104 -10.71 -15.33 -4.56
CA ILE A 104 -9.54 -14.63 -4.00
C ILE A 104 -9.50 -14.71 -2.47
N VAL A 105 -10.66 -14.70 -1.80
CA VAL A 105 -10.70 -14.67 -0.33
C VAL A 105 -10.95 -16.04 0.26
N ASN A 106 -12.06 -16.69 -0.11
CA ASN A 106 -12.49 -17.92 0.57
C ASN A 106 -11.69 -19.16 0.16
N ASP A 107 -11.26 -19.25 -1.11
CA ASP A 107 -10.51 -20.42 -1.61
C ASP A 107 -9.03 -20.36 -1.20
N PHE A 108 -8.43 -19.17 -1.06
CA PHE A 108 -7.08 -18.98 -0.52
C PHE A 108 -7.02 -18.98 1.02
N GLY A 109 -8.13 -18.68 1.71
CA GLY A 109 -8.24 -18.66 3.18
C GLY A 109 -8.31 -20.06 3.80
N ILE A 110 -7.25 -20.85 3.69
CA ILE A 110 -7.20 -22.23 4.22
C ILE A 110 -7.33 -22.21 5.75
N GLY A 111 -8.49 -22.63 6.26
CA GLY A 111 -8.76 -22.70 7.70
C GLY A 111 -9.24 -21.38 8.34
N ASP A 112 -9.49 -20.35 7.53
CA ASP A 112 -9.98 -19.05 8.00
C ASP A 112 -11.52 -18.93 7.89
N MET A 113 -12.08 -17.95 8.59
CA MET A 113 -13.51 -17.65 8.57
C MET A 113 -13.94 -17.21 7.16
N LYS A 114 -14.85 -17.97 6.55
CA LYS A 114 -15.40 -17.63 5.23
C LYS A 114 -16.12 -16.30 5.30
N LEU A 115 -15.74 -15.41 4.39
CA LEU A 115 -16.38 -14.11 4.26
C LEU A 115 -17.81 -14.30 3.75
N HIS A 116 -18.77 -13.55 4.28
CA HIS A 116 -20.21 -13.67 3.97
C HIS A 116 -20.70 -12.64 2.94
N ILE A 117 -21.91 -12.81 2.40
CA ILE A 117 -22.49 -11.95 1.34
C ILE A 117 -22.55 -10.46 1.74
N PRO A 118 -22.90 -10.07 2.99
CA PRO A 118 -22.91 -8.66 3.40
C PRO A 118 -21.61 -7.89 3.12
N TRP A 119 -20.44 -8.54 3.18
CA TRP A 119 -19.17 -7.89 2.84
C TRP A 119 -19.13 -7.40 1.39
N VAL A 120 -19.77 -8.13 0.47
CA VAL A 120 -19.87 -7.72 -0.94
C VAL A 120 -20.71 -6.45 -1.07
N VAL A 121 -21.81 -6.34 -0.31
CA VAL A 121 -22.64 -5.13 -0.28
C VAL A 121 -21.84 -3.96 0.31
N ALA A 122 -21.06 -4.21 1.38
CA ALA A 122 -20.21 -3.19 1.97
C ALA A 122 -19.19 -2.64 0.97
N MET A 123 -18.44 -3.52 0.28
CA MET A 123 -17.42 -3.11 -0.68
C MET A 123 -17.96 -2.49 -1.97
N CYS A 124 -19.15 -2.89 -2.43
CA CYS A 124 -19.71 -2.40 -3.69
C CYS A 124 -20.61 -1.18 -3.53
N ALA A 125 -21.20 -0.98 -2.36
CA ALA A 125 -22.16 0.08 -2.13
C ALA A 125 -21.78 0.97 -0.95
N ILE A 126 -21.62 0.43 0.26
CA ILE A 126 -21.47 1.24 1.48
C ILE A 126 -20.16 2.04 1.47
N VAL A 127 -19.02 1.37 1.27
CA VAL A 127 -17.70 2.01 1.30
C VAL A 127 -17.54 3.03 0.16
N PRO A 128 -17.91 2.72 -1.10
CA PRO A 128 -17.85 3.72 -2.16
C PRO A 128 -18.77 4.92 -1.92
N LEU A 129 -19.98 4.68 -1.39
CA LEU A 129 -20.92 5.77 -1.07
C LEU A 129 -20.36 6.68 0.03
N GLU A 130 -19.79 6.11 1.09
CA GLU A 130 -19.16 6.86 2.18
C GLU A 130 -17.98 7.69 1.66
N ALA A 131 -17.08 7.09 0.89
CA ALA A 131 -15.91 7.78 0.35
C ALA A 131 -16.30 8.91 -0.61
N VAL A 132 -17.27 8.69 -1.52
CA VAL A 132 -17.79 9.75 -2.41
C VAL A 132 -18.48 10.84 -1.60
N GLY A 133 -19.28 10.48 -0.60
CA GLY A 133 -19.97 11.41 0.28
C GLY A 133 -18.99 12.31 1.05
N LEU A 134 -17.95 11.72 1.64
CA LEU A 134 -16.92 12.46 2.36
C LEU A 134 -16.08 13.36 1.43
N ILE A 135 -15.70 12.89 0.24
CA ILE A 135 -14.98 13.73 -0.75
C ILE A 135 -15.86 14.89 -1.21
N ALA A 136 -17.14 14.65 -1.49
CA ALA A 136 -18.08 15.70 -1.90
C ALA A 136 -18.32 16.71 -0.77
N TRP A 137 -18.52 16.22 0.45
CA TRP A 137 -18.67 17.06 1.64
C TRP A 137 -17.45 17.93 1.85
N TRP A 138 -16.26 17.32 1.87
CA TRP A 138 -15.00 18.04 2.05
C TRP A 138 -14.77 19.08 0.95
N THR A 139 -15.07 18.73 -0.31
CA THR A 139 -14.97 19.68 -1.43
C THR A 139 -15.89 20.87 -1.23
N TYR A 140 -17.14 20.62 -0.81
CA TYR A 140 -18.10 21.67 -0.51
C TYR A 140 -17.63 22.57 0.65
N GLU A 141 -17.17 21.97 1.75
CA GLU A 141 -16.65 22.70 2.92
C GLU A 141 -15.43 23.55 2.56
N SER A 142 -14.52 23.01 1.75
CA SER A 142 -13.30 23.69 1.31
C SER A 142 -13.59 24.94 0.45
N ILE A 143 -14.61 24.87 -0.41
CA ILE A 143 -15.00 25.98 -1.30
C ILE A 143 -15.87 27.01 -0.58
N SER A 144 -16.81 26.55 0.27
CA SER A 144 -17.78 27.43 0.94
C SER A 144 -17.16 28.21 2.11
N THR A 145 -16.21 27.62 2.83
CA THR A 145 -15.58 28.24 4.01
C THR A 145 -14.49 29.25 3.61
N ASN A 146 -13.81 29.01 2.49
CA ASN A 146 -12.70 29.84 2.02
C ASN A 146 -13.07 30.58 0.72
N PRO A 147 -13.46 31.88 0.77
CA PRO A 147 -13.78 32.66 -0.43
C PRO A 147 -12.55 32.86 -1.36
N ASP A 148 -11.35 32.61 -0.84
CA ASP A 148 -10.06 32.67 -1.54
C ASP A 148 -9.49 31.27 -1.87
N TRP A 149 -10.34 30.26 -2.04
CA TRP A 149 -9.94 28.87 -2.36
C TRP A 149 -9.01 28.71 -3.57
N TYR A 150 -8.95 29.72 -4.44
CA TYR A 150 -8.13 29.79 -5.65
C TYR A 150 -6.74 30.42 -5.42
N LYS A 151 -6.46 31.00 -4.24
CA LYS A 151 -5.14 31.56 -3.91
C LYS A 151 -4.18 30.45 -3.49
N PHE A 152 -2.90 30.62 -3.80
CA PHE A 152 -1.85 29.67 -3.45
C PHE A 152 -1.41 29.81 -1.99
N THR A 153 -2.29 29.47 -1.05
CA THR A 153 -1.98 29.38 0.39
C THR A 153 -1.90 27.90 0.79
N ALA A 154 -1.08 27.58 1.80
CA ALA A 154 -1.06 26.24 2.40
C ALA A 154 -2.51 25.80 2.75
N GLU A 155 -2.86 24.54 2.45
CA GLU A 155 -4.20 23.95 2.62
C GLU A 155 -5.29 24.45 1.65
N SER A 156 -4.96 25.28 0.66
CA SER A 156 -5.96 25.72 -0.32
C SER A 156 -6.32 24.59 -1.29
N TYR A 157 -7.61 24.48 -1.63
CA TYR A 157 -8.14 23.45 -2.52
C TYR A 157 -7.39 23.36 -3.86
N ILE A 158 -7.05 24.51 -4.45
CA ILE A 158 -6.32 24.56 -5.73
C ILE A 158 -4.91 23.97 -5.65
N VAL A 159 -4.22 24.14 -4.52
CA VAL A 159 -2.87 23.63 -4.30
C VAL A 159 -2.91 22.11 -4.23
N ILE A 160 -3.90 21.54 -3.54
CA ILE A 160 -4.10 20.09 -3.43
C ILE A 160 -4.31 19.46 -4.81
N ILE A 161 -5.22 20.03 -5.61
CA ILE A 161 -5.49 19.55 -6.97
C ILE A 161 -4.26 19.68 -7.86
N MET A 162 -3.52 20.78 -7.75
CA MET A 162 -2.27 20.99 -8.48
C MET A 162 -1.21 19.95 -8.10
N GLU A 163 -0.99 19.69 -6.81
CA GLU A 163 -0.05 18.67 -6.32
C GLU A 163 -0.41 17.29 -6.88
N TRP A 164 -1.69 16.91 -6.88
CA TRP A 164 -2.14 15.65 -7.47
C TRP A 164 -1.90 15.59 -8.97
N ILE A 165 -2.22 16.64 -9.73
CA ILE A 165 -2.00 16.68 -11.18
C ILE A 165 -0.50 16.53 -11.49
N ILE A 166 0.38 17.20 -10.74
CA ILE A 166 1.83 17.10 -10.91
C ILE A 166 2.28 15.64 -10.72
N VAL A 167 1.79 14.98 -9.67
CA VAL A 167 2.12 13.58 -9.37
C VAL A 167 1.59 12.64 -10.45
N PHE A 168 0.35 12.83 -10.92
CA PHE A 168 -0.22 12.05 -12.02
C PHE A 168 0.58 12.20 -13.32
N ILE A 169 1.03 13.42 -13.63
CA ILE A 169 1.88 13.68 -14.80
C ILE A 169 3.25 13.01 -14.62
N LEU A 170 3.85 13.09 -13.44
CA LEU A 170 5.15 12.48 -13.17
C LEU A 170 5.06 10.95 -13.27
N LEU A 171 4.09 10.32 -12.60
CA LEU A 171 3.90 8.87 -12.63
C LEU A 171 3.48 8.38 -14.03
N GLY A 172 2.55 9.09 -14.68
CA GLY A 172 2.12 8.79 -16.04
C GLY A 172 3.27 8.93 -17.05
N GLY A 173 4.09 9.97 -16.89
CA GLY A 173 5.31 10.19 -17.67
C GLY A 173 6.34 9.10 -17.45
N MET A 174 6.61 8.70 -16.20
CA MET A 174 7.48 7.57 -15.89
C MET A 174 6.98 6.27 -16.51
N ASN A 175 5.68 5.97 -16.39
CA ASN A 175 5.07 4.77 -16.98
C ASN A 175 5.17 4.79 -18.52
N LEU A 176 4.97 5.95 -19.13
CA LEU A 176 5.08 6.16 -20.57
C LEU A 176 6.53 5.99 -21.04
N ILE A 177 7.52 6.52 -20.31
CA ILE A 177 8.94 6.30 -20.59
C ILE A 177 9.29 4.82 -20.49
N VAL A 178 8.84 4.11 -19.45
CA VAL A 178 9.04 2.66 -19.31
C VAL A 178 8.45 1.91 -20.51
N TYR A 179 7.24 2.26 -20.92
CA TYR A 179 6.56 1.69 -22.09
C TYR A 179 7.35 1.92 -23.39
N PHE A 180 7.77 3.17 -23.66
CA PHE A 180 8.50 3.51 -24.89
C PHE A 180 9.93 2.97 -24.91
N CYS A 181 10.63 2.98 -23.78
CA CYS A 181 11.98 2.45 -23.67
C CYS A 181 12.02 0.91 -23.63
N LYS A 182 10.85 0.23 -23.63
CA LYS A 182 10.71 -1.24 -23.52
C LYS A 182 11.58 -1.84 -22.42
N ILE A 183 11.76 -1.10 -21.34
CA ILE A 183 12.52 -1.60 -20.20
C ILE A 183 11.67 -2.73 -19.62
N ALA A 184 12.21 -3.95 -19.62
CA ALA A 184 11.61 -5.09 -18.94
C ALA A 184 11.75 -4.88 -17.43
N VAL A 185 10.94 -3.95 -16.90
CA VAL A 185 10.92 -3.59 -15.48
C VAL A 185 10.29 -4.73 -14.67
N PHE A 186 9.17 -5.25 -15.17
CA PHE A 186 8.51 -6.39 -14.58
C PHE A 186 9.03 -7.66 -15.26
N GLU A 187 9.97 -8.33 -14.61
CA GLU A 187 10.20 -9.74 -14.92
C GLU A 187 8.89 -10.46 -14.62
N LYS A 188 8.22 -10.93 -15.68
CA LYS A 188 6.96 -11.65 -15.57
C LYS A 188 7.29 -12.98 -14.87
N ASN A 189 7.30 -12.97 -13.54
CA ASN A 189 7.40 -14.17 -12.71
C ASN A 189 6.11 -14.97 -12.89
N VAL A 190 5.97 -15.63 -14.05
CA VAL A 190 4.86 -16.55 -14.37
C VAL A 190 4.81 -17.70 -13.36
N ASP A 191 5.94 -17.96 -12.69
CA ASP A 191 6.11 -19.09 -11.77
C ASP A 191 5.70 -18.76 -10.31
N ILE A 192 5.38 -17.49 -9.99
CA ILE A 192 5.06 -17.06 -8.62
C ILE A 192 3.65 -16.44 -8.56
N GLY A 193 2.64 -17.29 -8.49
CA GLY A 193 1.24 -16.90 -8.26
C GLY A 193 0.27 -17.50 -9.28
N TYR A 194 -0.99 -17.67 -8.88
CA TYR A 194 -2.03 -18.22 -9.76
C TYR A 194 -2.75 -17.10 -10.50
N ASP A 195 -3.03 -17.32 -11.80
CA ASP A 195 -3.82 -16.39 -12.59
C ASP A 195 -5.25 -16.28 -12.02
N PRO A 196 -5.67 -15.09 -11.54
CA PRO A 196 -7.02 -14.89 -11.03
C PRO A 196 -8.11 -15.28 -12.05
N TYR A 197 -7.85 -15.07 -13.35
CA TYR A 197 -8.83 -15.30 -14.40
C TYR A 197 -9.00 -16.79 -14.75
N HIS A 198 -8.06 -17.65 -14.37
CA HIS A 198 -8.08 -19.10 -14.61
C HIS A 198 -8.01 -19.88 -13.28
N PRO A 199 -9.11 -19.88 -12.49
CA PRO A 199 -9.15 -20.50 -11.16
C PRO A 199 -8.93 -22.02 -11.18
N GLU A 200 -9.10 -22.67 -12.32
CA GLU A 200 -8.76 -24.07 -12.56
C GLU A 200 -7.26 -24.41 -12.37
N LEU A 201 -6.38 -23.40 -12.45
CA LEU A 201 -4.95 -23.59 -12.18
C LEU A 201 -4.64 -23.62 -10.68
N ILE A 202 -5.58 -23.22 -9.81
CA ILE A 202 -5.38 -23.21 -8.36
C ILE A 202 -5.60 -24.64 -7.84
N PRO A 203 -4.57 -25.28 -7.23
CA PRO A 203 -4.70 -26.64 -6.73
C PRO A 203 -5.82 -26.72 -5.69
N SER A 204 -6.53 -27.85 -5.68
CA SER A 204 -7.59 -28.06 -4.71
C SER A 204 -6.99 -28.18 -3.30
N ARG A 205 -7.80 -27.97 -2.26
CA ARG A 205 -7.34 -28.07 -0.86
C ARG A 205 -6.64 -29.40 -0.56
N GLU A 206 -7.06 -30.49 -1.23
CA GLU A 206 -6.48 -31.82 -1.07
C GLU A 206 -5.06 -31.87 -1.67
N ASP A 207 -4.87 -31.30 -2.87
CA ASP A 207 -3.57 -31.22 -3.56
C ASP A 207 -2.55 -30.34 -2.81
N TRP A 208 -3.01 -29.27 -2.16
CA TRP A 208 -2.18 -28.39 -1.32
C TRP A 208 -1.59 -29.09 -0.09
N LEU A 209 -2.33 -30.03 0.50
CA LEU A 209 -1.85 -30.79 1.65
C LEU A 209 -0.80 -31.83 1.22
N THR A 210 -0.92 -32.38 0.01
CA THR A 210 0.01 -33.36 -0.55
C THR A 210 1.35 -32.73 -0.99
N SER A 211 1.33 -31.48 -1.47
CA SER A 211 2.52 -30.78 -2.00
C SER A 211 3.42 -30.14 -0.94
N ARG A 212 3.08 -30.25 0.35
CA ARG A 212 3.80 -29.67 1.49
C ARG A 212 4.68 -30.63 2.30
N GLU A 213 5.02 -31.82 1.78
CA GLU A 213 6.27 -32.47 2.21
C GLU A 213 7.44 -31.67 1.63
N ILE A 214 7.73 -30.51 2.23
CA ILE A 214 8.84 -29.65 1.82
C ILE A 214 10.12 -30.35 2.28
N PRO A 215 11.00 -30.84 1.38
CA PRO A 215 12.33 -31.25 1.81
C PRO A 215 13.03 -30.00 2.37
N ILE A 216 13.43 -30.07 3.63
CA ILE A 216 14.20 -29.01 4.29
C ILE A 216 15.59 -29.01 3.63
N VAL A 217 15.74 -28.34 2.50
CA VAL A 217 17.03 -28.11 1.87
C VAL A 217 17.68 -26.94 2.61
N SER A 218 18.79 -27.20 3.29
CA SER A 218 19.61 -26.17 3.93
C SER A 218 20.11 -25.18 2.88
N GLN A 219 20.08 -23.89 3.23
CA GLN A 219 20.38 -22.76 2.36
C GLN A 219 21.84 -22.72 1.84
N GLU A 220 22.68 -23.69 2.24
CA GLU A 220 24.06 -23.86 1.78
C GLU A 220 24.17 -24.44 0.36
N CYS A 221 23.11 -25.07 -0.17
CA CYS A 221 23.18 -25.76 -1.47
C CYS A 221 22.98 -24.86 -2.71
N ILE A 222 22.67 -23.57 -2.52
CA ILE A 222 22.35 -22.64 -3.64
C ILE A 222 23.62 -22.07 -4.32
N LEU A 223 24.81 -22.33 -3.78
CA LEU A 223 26.06 -21.77 -4.32
C LEU A 223 26.85 -22.70 -5.27
N ASP A 224 26.39 -23.93 -5.56
CA ASP A 224 27.25 -24.93 -6.22
C ASP A 224 26.65 -25.66 -7.44
N SER A 225 25.66 -25.09 -8.12
CA SER A 225 25.17 -25.68 -9.38
C SER A 225 25.25 -24.71 -10.57
N ASP A 226 26.40 -24.74 -11.23
CA ASP A 226 26.58 -24.40 -12.64
C ASP A 226 25.83 -25.46 -13.50
N PRO A 227 25.18 -25.12 -14.63
CA PRO A 227 24.24 -26.02 -15.28
C PRO A 227 24.97 -27.01 -16.20
N GLN A 228 25.17 -28.24 -15.73
CA GLN A 228 25.40 -29.39 -16.60
C GLN A 228 24.05 -30.05 -16.93
N ILE A 229 23.54 -29.74 -18.11
CA ILE A 229 22.47 -30.48 -18.79
C ILE A 229 22.99 -31.88 -19.12
N PRO A 230 22.19 -32.95 -18.92
CA PRO A 230 22.23 -34.08 -19.83
C PRO A 230 20.86 -34.37 -20.45
N MET A 231 20.90 -34.48 -21.77
CA MET A 231 19.99 -35.26 -22.62
C MET A 231 19.74 -36.65 -22.02
N TYR A 232 18.47 -37.04 -21.87
CA TYR A 232 17.80 -38.14 -22.59
C TYR A 232 16.32 -38.18 -22.22
#